data_AF-K0SBZ8-F1
#
_entry.id   AF-K0SBZ8-F1
#
_cell.length_a   1.000
_cell.length_b   1.000
_cell.length_c   1.000
_cell.angle_alpha   90.00
_cell.angle_beta   90.00
_cell.angle_gamma   90.00
#
_symmetry.space_group_name_H-M   'P 1'
#
loop_
_entity.id
_entity.type
_entity.pdbx_description
1 polymer ?
#
loop_
_entity_poly.entity_id
_entity_poly.type
_entity_poly.pdbx_seq_one_letter_code
_entity_poly.pdbx_strand_id
1 'polypeptide(L)'
;MTSDQVLYNPAFVGVENDLLEQCHQWGVKYQPPSDFEDKDGTRNRRRRIRRAIRERTDPLSCNAERERRRLARESKRCSDPAGHEASLVADSARKRSRYQSKSPSKRRRDDIDGESTTSPGRGEPMDIDGS
;
A
#
# COMPACT_ATOMS: atom_id res chain seq x y z
N MET A 1 -12.35 -22.05 -18.56
CA MET A 1 -12.16 -22.76 -17.28
C MET A 1 -13.00 -22.04 -16.25
N THR A 2 -14.07 -22.68 -15.78
CA THR A 2 -15.12 -22.11 -14.93
C THR A 2 -14.67 -21.99 -13.47
N SER A 3 -15.05 -20.90 -12.81
CA SER A 3 -14.61 -20.50 -11.46
C SER A 3 -14.82 -21.55 -10.36
N ASP A 4 -15.73 -22.50 -10.57
CA ASP A 4 -16.08 -23.52 -9.57
C ASP A 4 -14.99 -24.59 -9.35
N GLN A 5 -14.06 -24.79 -10.30
CA GLN A 5 -13.04 -25.85 -10.15
C GLN A 5 -11.86 -25.47 -9.24
N VAL A 6 -11.63 -24.18 -8.96
CA VAL A 6 -10.48 -23.77 -8.13
C VAL A 6 -10.74 -24.06 -6.64
N LEU A 7 -12.00 -23.99 -6.20
CA LEU A 7 -12.42 -24.29 -4.83
C LEU A 7 -12.41 -25.79 -4.50
N TYR A 8 -12.39 -26.67 -5.50
CA TYR A 8 -12.37 -28.14 -5.31
C TYR A 8 -10.98 -28.77 -5.51
N ASN A 9 -9.91 -27.96 -5.48
CA ASN A 9 -8.57 -28.51 -5.43
C ASN A 9 -8.21 -28.85 -3.97
N PRO A 10 -8.01 -30.14 -3.61
CA PRO A 10 -7.77 -30.53 -2.22
C PRO A 10 -6.52 -29.87 -1.61
N ALA A 11 -5.50 -29.58 -2.42
CA ALA A 11 -4.31 -28.85 -1.97
C ALA A 11 -4.61 -27.37 -1.73
N PHE A 12 -5.53 -26.76 -2.47
CA PHE A 12 -5.95 -25.39 -2.22
C PHE A 12 -6.73 -25.29 -0.91
N VAL A 13 -7.69 -26.19 -0.71
CA VAL A 13 -8.55 -26.25 0.49
C VAL A 13 -7.71 -26.49 1.75
N GLY A 14 -6.78 -27.45 1.72
CA GLY A 14 -5.89 -27.71 2.85
C GLY A 14 -5.12 -26.45 3.29
N VAL A 15 -4.52 -25.73 2.34
CA VAL A 15 -3.76 -24.52 2.65
C VAL A 15 -4.65 -23.38 3.18
N GLU A 16 -5.90 -23.26 2.72
CA GLU A 16 -6.84 -22.27 3.26
C GLU A 16 -7.29 -22.63 4.67
N ASN A 17 -7.53 -23.92 4.96
CA ASN A 17 -7.88 -24.38 6.30
C ASN A 17 -6.75 -24.13 7.31
N ASP A 18 -5.50 -24.46 6.94
CA ASP A 18 -4.33 -24.18 7.78
C ASP A 18 -4.19 -22.67 8.07
N LEU A 19 -4.45 -21.84 7.06
CA LEU A 19 -4.43 -20.38 7.22
C LEU A 19 -5.56 -19.88 8.12
N LEU A 20 -6.75 -20.45 8.01
CA LEU A 20 -7.89 -20.13 8.85
C LEU A 20 -7.61 -20.51 10.30
N GLU A 21 -7.06 -21.69 10.55
CA GLU A 21 -6.71 -22.16 11.89
C GLU A 21 -5.64 -21.28 12.53
N GLN A 22 -4.57 -20.93 11.80
CA GLN A 22 -3.56 -19.99 12.29
C GLN A 22 -4.16 -18.60 12.56
N CYS A 23 -5.08 -18.14 11.70
CA CYS A 23 -5.78 -16.88 11.96
C CYS A 23 -6.55 -16.92 13.28
N HIS A 24 -7.30 -18.00 13.52
CA HIS A 24 -8.04 -18.18 14.77
C HIS A 24 -7.10 -18.26 15.99
N GLN A 25 -6.03 -19.04 15.89
CA GLN A 25 -5.06 -19.22 16.97
C GLN A 25 -4.43 -17.89 17.41
N TRP A 26 -4.12 -17.00 16.46
CA TRP A 26 -3.42 -15.74 16.71
C TRP A 26 -4.33 -14.51 16.71
N GLY A 27 -5.65 -14.69 16.69
CA GLY A 27 -6.64 -13.61 16.71
C GLY A 27 -6.54 -12.67 15.48
N VAL A 28 -6.08 -13.19 14.35
CA VAL A 28 -5.99 -12.45 13.08
C VAL A 28 -7.28 -12.66 12.30
N LYS A 29 -7.81 -11.57 11.71
CA LYS A 29 -8.97 -11.68 10.83
C LYS A 29 -8.59 -12.41 9.54
N TYR A 30 -9.18 -13.58 9.34
CA TYR A 30 -9.05 -14.31 8.08
C TYR A 30 -9.82 -13.60 6.95
N GLN A 31 -9.21 -13.54 5.77
CA GLN A 31 -9.85 -13.03 4.55
C GLN A 31 -10.06 -14.21 3.60
N PRO A 32 -11.31 -14.63 3.33
CA PRO A 32 -11.56 -15.74 2.43
C PRO A 32 -11.17 -15.40 0.98
N PRO A 33 -10.94 -16.42 0.13
CA PRO A 33 -10.82 -16.22 -1.32
C PRO A 33 -12.04 -15.49 -1.89
N SER A 34 -11.83 -14.73 -2.96
CA SER A 34 -12.93 -14.15 -3.73
C SER A 34 -13.27 -15.04 -4.93
N ASP A 35 -14.54 -15.07 -5.33
CA ASP A 35 -15.04 -15.88 -6.44
C ASP A 35 -14.34 -15.61 -7.79
N PHE A 36 -13.74 -14.43 -7.93
CA PHE A 36 -12.99 -13.99 -9.11
C PHE A 36 -11.50 -13.76 -8.82
N GLU A 37 -10.97 -14.35 -7.74
CA GLU A 37 -9.56 -14.22 -7.38
C GLU A 37 -8.68 -15.01 -8.36
N ASP A 38 -7.75 -14.30 -9.01
CA ASP A 38 -6.73 -14.91 -9.84
C ASP A 38 -5.55 -15.43 -9.01
N LYS A 39 -4.64 -16.17 -9.65
CA LYS A 39 -3.49 -16.79 -8.95
C LYS A 39 -2.62 -15.78 -8.21
N ASP A 40 -2.40 -14.61 -8.81
CA ASP A 40 -1.62 -13.54 -8.20
C ASP A 40 -2.38 -12.88 -7.03
N GLY A 41 -3.70 -12.71 -7.17
CA GLY A 41 -4.61 -12.30 -6.11
C GLY A 41 -4.51 -13.23 -4.91
N THR A 42 -4.67 -14.54 -5.11
CA THR A 42 -4.54 -15.55 -4.05
C THR A 42 -3.19 -15.48 -3.37
N ARG A 43 -2.09 -15.42 -4.15
CA ARG A 43 -0.74 -15.31 -3.58
C ARG A 43 -0.61 -14.06 -2.71
N ASN A 44 -1.10 -12.93 -3.18
CA ASN A 44 -1.03 -11.66 -2.46
C ASN A 44 -1.90 -11.68 -1.20
N ARG A 45 -3.12 -12.23 -1.26
CA ARG A 45 -4.02 -12.39 -0.10
C ARG A 45 -3.37 -13.26 0.97
N ARG A 46 -2.91 -14.47 0.61
CA ARG A 46 -2.21 -15.38 1.53
C ARG A 46 -0.98 -14.71 2.14
N ARG A 47 -0.21 -13.95 1.34
CA ARG A 47 0.96 -13.20 1.84
C ARG A 47 0.58 -12.14 2.89
N ARG A 48 -0.53 -11.41 2.69
CA ARG A 48 -1.04 -10.44 3.67
C ARG A 48 -1.43 -11.14 4.98
N ILE A 49 -2.16 -12.24 4.88
CA ILE A 49 -2.60 -13.03 6.05
C ILE A 49 -1.39 -13.55 6.83
N ARG A 50 -0.44 -14.22 6.16
CA ARG A 50 0.79 -14.72 6.82
C ARG A 50 1.61 -13.61 7.46
N ARG A 51 1.66 -12.44 6.83
CA ARG A 51 2.34 -11.28 7.41
C ARG A 51 1.63 -10.81 8.69
N ALA A 52 0.31 -10.73 8.68
CA ALA A 52 -0.46 -10.34 9.87
C ALA A 52 -0.29 -11.36 11.02
N ILE A 53 -0.30 -12.66 10.70
CA ILE A 53 0.03 -13.72 11.67
C ILE A 53 1.42 -13.50 12.24
N ARG A 54 2.44 -13.30 11.39
CA ARG A 54 3.83 -13.07 11.84
C ARG A 54 3.97 -11.84 12.73
N GLU A 55 3.30 -10.74 12.39
CA GLU A 55 3.31 -9.51 13.19
C GLU A 55 2.64 -9.72 14.56
N ARG A 56 1.73 -10.69 14.71
CA ARG A 56 1.16 -11.10 16.00
C ARG A 56 2.03 -12.08 16.76
N THR A 57 2.65 -13.04 16.09
CA THR A 57 3.46 -14.09 16.73
C THR A 57 4.80 -13.56 17.23
N ASP A 58 5.45 -12.69 16.46
CA ASP A 58 6.78 -12.16 16.77
C ASP A 58 6.87 -10.68 16.32
N PRO A 59 6.31 -9.76 17.13
CA PRO A 59 6.30 -8.34 16.80
C PRO A 59 7.70 -7.72 16.82
N LEU A 60 8.59 -8.21 17.69
CA LEU A 60 9.94 -7.68 17.86
C LEU A 60 10.81 -7.96 16.64
N SER A 61 10.80 -9.19 16.14
CA SER A 61 11.48 -9.55 14.88
C SER A 61 10.95 -8.75 13.70
N CYS A 62 9.63 -8.58 13.61
CA CYS A 62 9.02 -7.80 12.54
C CYS A 62 9.43 -6.33 12.57
N ASN A 63 9.53 -5.73 13.76
CA ASN A 63 10.00 -4.36 13.93
C ASN A 63 11.49 -4.24 13.65
N ALA A 64 12.32 -5.16 14.16
CA ALA A 64 13.75 -5.19 13.90
C ALA A 64 14.04 -5.32 12.38
N GLU A 65 13.30 -6.18 11.67
CA GLU A 65 13.43 -6.30 10.22
C GLU A 65 12.99 -5.02 9.50
N ARG A 66 11.94 -4.34 10.00
CA ARG A 66 11.49 -3.05 9.45
C ARG A 66 12.55 -1.96 9.62
N GLU A 67 13.16 -1.86 10.79
CA GLU A 67 14.25 -0.91 11.06
C GLU A 67 15.51 -1.24 10.27
N ARG A 68 15.90 -2.51 10.18
CA ARG A 68 17.02 -2.93 9.33
C ARG A 68 16.81 -2.51 7.88
N ARG A 69 15.59 -2.67 7.34
CA ARG A 69 15.25 -2.23 5.98
C ARG A 69 15.28 -0.72 5.84
N ARG A 70 14.87 0.03 6.88
CA ARG A 70 14.94 1.49 6.91
C ARG A 70 16.40 1.95 6.86
N LEU A 71 17.24 1.45 7.76
CA LEU A 71 18.67 1.77 7.81
C LEU A 71 19.39 1.39 6.52
N ALA A 72 19.07 0.24 5.91
CA ALA A 72 19.64 -0.14 4.62
C ALA A 72 19.25 0.82 3.48
N ARG A 73 18.03 1.38 3.52
CA ARG A 73 17.62 2.42 2.56
C ARG A 73 18.35 3.71 2.82
N GLU A 74 18.45 4.14 4.07
CA GLU A 74 19.16 5.37 4.47
C GLU A 74 20.65 5.28 4.13
N SER A 75 21.31 4.17 4.44
CA SER A 75 22.70 3.91 4.06
C SER A 75 22.93 4.06 2.55
N LYS A 76 22.01 3.54 1.71
CA LYS A 76 22.10 3.73 0.25
C LYS A 76 21.94 5.18 -0.19
N ARG A 77 21.16 6.00 0.54
CA ARG A 77 21.05 7.44 0.26
C ARG A 77 22.35 8.16 0.61
N CYS A 78 22.97 7.79 1.72
CA CYS A 78 24.18 8.43 2.21
C CYS A 78 25.43 7.98 1.45
N SER A 79 25.45 6.78 0.86
CA SER A 79 26.60 6.27 0.10
C SER A 79 26.76 6.90 -1.28
N ASP A 80 25.65 7.33 -1.91
CA ASP A 80 25.66 8.04 -3.19
C ASP A 80 24.54 9.10 -3.20
N PRO A 81 24.76 10.24 -2.53
CA PRO A 81 23.76 11.30 -2.45
C PRO A 81 23.46 11.90 -3.82
N ALA A 82 24.46 12.05 -4.69
CA ALA A 82 24.30 12.60 -6.03
C ALA A 82 23.45 11.69 -6.92
N GLY A 83 23.68 10.37 -6.89
CA GLY A 83 22.86 9.39 -7.60
C GLY A 83 21.42 9.32 -7.07
N HIS A 84 21.23 9.46 -5.76
CA HIS A 84 19.90 9.54 -5.15
C HIS A 84 19.12 10.76 -5.64
N GLU A 85 19.73 11.95 -5.60
CA GLU A 85 19.10 13.18 -6.07
C GLU A 85 18.78 13.13 -7.57
N ALA A 86 19.71 12.63 -8.39
CA ALA A 86 19.47 12.43 -9.82
C ALA A 86 18.28 11.49 -10.07
N SER A 87 18.14 10.41 -9.29
CA SER A 87 16.99 9.50 -9.35
C SER A 87 15.68 10.19 -8.97
N LEU A 88 15.68 11.05 -7.94
CA LEU A 88 14.49 11.82 -7.56
C LEU A 88 14.06 12.79 -8.67
N VAL A 89 15.01 13.49 -9.28
CA VAL A 89 14.75 14.42 -10.40
C VAL A 89 14.18 13.68 -11.59
N ALA A 90 14.76 12.52 -11.95
CA ALA A 90 14.28 11.68 -13.04
C ALA A 90 12.84 11.16 -12.78
N ASP A 91 12.56 10.67 -11.58
CA ASP A 91 11.21 10.23 -11.19
C ASP A 91 10.20 11.39 -11.22
N SER A 92 10.62 12.57 -10.78
CA SER A 92 9.80 13.78 -10.80
C SER A 92 9.48 14.22 -12.23
N ALA A 93 10.45 14.17 -13.13
CA ALA A 93 10.26 14.44 -14.55
C ALA A 93 9.32 13.41 -15.19
N ARG A 94 9.49 12.12 -14.88
CA ARG A 94 8.63 11.03 -15.36
C ARG A 94 7.19 11.19 -14.91
N LYS A 95 6.96 11.56 -13.65
CA LYS A 95 5.62 11.86 -13.12
C LYS A 95 5.00 13.05 -13.85
N ARG A 96 5.73 14.16 -13.99
CA ARG A 96 5.27 15.36 -14.72
C ARG A 96 4.88 15.04 -16.16
N SER A 97 5.70 14.29 -16.88
CA SER A 97 5.40 13.81 -18.24
C SER A 97 4.11 12.99 -18.28
N ARG A 98 3.91 12.07 -17.32
CA ARG A 98 2.68 11.26 -17.22
C ARG A 98 1.42 12.08 -16.94
N TYR A 99 1.54 13.21 -16.22
CA TYR A 99 0.42 14.13 -16.00
C TYR A 99 0.11 14.96 -17.24
N GLN A 100 1.12 15.37 -18.01
CA GLN A 100 0.94 16.12 -19.26
C GLN A 100 0.43 15.26 -20.41
N SER A 101 0.79 13.96 -20.45
CA SER A 101 0.32 13.02 -21.48
C SER A 101 -1.09 12.48 -21.21
N LYS A 102 -1.67 12.78 -20.04
CA LYS A 102 -3.07 12.50 -19.76
C LYS A 102 -3.89 13.69 -20.22
N SER A 103 -4.54 13.55 -21.38
CA SER A 103 -5.63 14.45 -21.76
C SER A 103 -6.62 14.56 -20.58
N PRO A 104 -7.12 15.76 -20.24
CA PRO A 104 -8.12 15.90 -19.20
C PRO A 104 -9.27 14.96 -19.54
N SER A 105 -9.48 13.93 -18.71
CA SER A 105 -10.64 13.07 -18.84
C SER A 105 -11.87 13.98 -18.76
N LYS A 106 -12.61 14.13 -19.86
CA LYS A 106 -13.93 14.74 -19.87
C LYS A 106 -14.89 13.84 -19.11
N ARG A 107 -14.74 13.74 -17.79
CA ARG A 107 -15.89 13.38 -16.94
C ARG A 107 -16.84 14.56 -17.11
N ARG A 108 -17.98 14.31 -17.75
CA ARG A 108 -19.11 15.24 -17.74
C ARG A 108 -19.35 15.62 -16.28
N ARG A 109 -19.23 16.90 -15.94
CA ARG A 109 -19.85 17.44 -14.75
C ARG A 109 -21.33 17.38 -15.07
N ASP A 110 -22.03 16.41 -14.50
CA ASP A 110 -23.46 16.56 -14.35
C ASP A 110 -23.66 17.64 -13.29
N ASP A 111 -24.37 18.69 -13.67
CA ASP A 111 -24.70 19.87 -12.89
C ASP A 111 -25.39 19.47 -11.59
N ILE A 112 -24.81 19.86 -10.45
CA ILE A 112 -25.55 19.99 -9.19
C ILE A 112 -25.13 21.33 -8.60
N ASP A 113 -26.03 22.30 -8.70
CA ASP A 113 -25.99 23.58 -8.03
C ASP A 113 -25.83 23.38 -6.51
N GLY A 114 -24.89 24.10 -5.92
CA GLY A 114 -24.57 23.97 -4.49
C GLY A 114 -23.49 24.94 -4.02
N GLU A 115 -23.83 26.23 -4.09
CA GLU A 115 -23.40 27.28 -3.15
C GLU A 115 -21.89 27.59 -3.00
N SER A 116 -21.51 28.75 -3.55
CA SER A 116 -20.27 29.47 -3.28
C SER A 116 -20.11 29.80 -1.79
N THR A 117 -19.01 29.38 -1.16
CA THR A 117 -18.38 30.16 -0.08
C THR A 117 -16.84 30.10 -0.19
N THR A 118 -16.29 31.19 -0.72
CA THR A 118 -15.04 31.87 -0.33
C THR A 118 -13.92 31.06 0.36
N SER A 119 -12.77 31.01 -0.32
CA SER A 119 -11.45 30.82 0.28
C SER A 119 -11.16 31.86 1.38
N PRO A 120 -10.38 31.48 2.40
CA PRO A 120 -9.23 32.28 2.81
C PRO A 120 -7.98 31.40 2.68
N GLY A 121 -6.91 31.86 2.03
CA GLY A 121 -6.16 33.01 2.51
C GLY A 121 -4.98 32.46 3.29
N ARG A 122 -3.83 32.40 2.63
CA ARG A 122 -2.53 31.94 3.11
C ARG A 122 -2.13 32.77 4.34
N GLY A 123 -2.29 32.23 5.54
CA GLY A 123 -1.84 32.87 6.79
C GLY A 123 -0.33 32.72 6.96
N GLU A 124 0.37 33.84 7.01
CA GLU A 124 1.80 33.96 7.30
C GLU A 124 2.14 33.44 8.71
N PRO A 125 3.36 32.92 8.95
CA PRO A 125 3.83 32.64 10.30
C PRO A 125 4.07 33.95 11.05
N MET A 126 3.38 34.14 12.18
CA MET A 126 3.69 35.22 13.12
C MET A 126 4.88 34.75 13.98
N ASP A 127 5.99 35.47 13.89
CA ASP A 127 7.14 35.34 14.77
C ASP A 127 6.72 35.67 16.21
N ILE A 128 6.92 34.72 17.13
CA ILE A 128 6.74 34.94 18.56
C ILE A 128 8.09 35.39 19.10
N ASP A 129 8.27 36.70 19.24
CA ASP A 129 9.39 37.25 20.01
C ASP A 129 9.08 37.13 21.51
N GLY A 130 9.99 36.46 22.21
CA GLY A 130 9.97 36.32 23.65
C GLY A 130 10.53 37.55 24.35
N SER A 131 9.88 37.94 25.44
CA SER A 131 10.46 38.67 26.58
C SER A 131 9.63 38.40 27.82
#